data_AF-A0A1A9KFQ9-F1
#
_entry.id   AF-A0A1A9KFQ9-F1
#
_cell.length_a   1.000
_cell.length_b   1.000
_cell.length_c   1.000
_cell.angle_alpha   90.00
_cell.angle_beta   90.00
_cell.angle_gamma   90.00
#
_symmetry.space_group_name_H-M   'P 1'
#
loop_
_entity.id
_entity.type
_entity.pdbx_description
1 polymer ?
#
loop_
_entity_poly.entity_id
_entity_poly.type
_entity_poly.pdbx_seq_one_letter_code
_entity_poly.pdbx_strand_id
1 'polypeptide(L)' 'MGATEKITYHVAPGKWVQQELLPSLWGISTEAAKKYRLSGVWLEDKHWKKDPANRVIYCVAAIDNWLETDL' A
#
# COMPACT_ATOMS: atom_id res chain seq x y z
N MET A 1 28.25 25.26 -17.86
CA MET A 1 26.82 24.95 -17.59
C MET A 1 26.80 23.59 -16.91
N GLY A 2 26.40 23.53 -15.63
CA GLY A 2 26.43 22.29 -14.85
C GLY A 2 25.23 21.41 -15.18
N ALA A 3 25.48 20.14 -15.48
CA ALA A 3 24.43 19.15 -15.66
C ALA A 3 23.72 18.91 -14.32
N THR A 4 22.41 19.08 -14.28
CA THR A 4 21.58 18.71 -13.13
C THR A 4 21.44 17.19 -13.09
N GLU A 5 22.15 16.56 -12.17
CA GLU A 5 22.00 15.13 -11.90
C GLU A 5 20.63 14.89 -11.26
N LYS A 6 19.76 14.15 -11.96
CA LYS A 6 18.51 13.68 -11.37
C LYS A 6 18.84 12.61 -10.34
N ILE A 7 18.70 12.95 -9.07
CA ILE A 7 18.83 11.98 -7.97
C ILE A 7 17.64 11.03 -8.04
N THR A 8 17.89 9.78 -8.40
CA THR A 8 16.91 8.69 -8.34
C THR A 8 16.91 8.12 -6.93
N TYR A 9 15.82 8.29 -6.20
CA TYR A 9 15.63 7.68 -4.88
C TYR A 9 15.01 6.30 -5.02
N HIS A 10 15.70 5.28 -4.54
CA HIS A 10 15.13 3.94 -4.37
C HIS A 10 14.53 3.84 -2.97
N VAL A 11 13.22 4.00 -2.86
CA VAL A 11 12.49 3.81 -1.61
C VAL A 11 12.01 2.36 -1.58
N ALA A 12 12.62 1.53 -0.74
CA ALA A 12 12.02 0.24 -0.41
C ALA A 12 10.73 0.51 0.36
N PRO A 13 9.58 -0.06 -0.04
CA PRO A 13 8.35 0.14 0.70
C PRO A 13 8.54 -0.41 2.12
N GLY A 14 8.29 0.44 3.12
CA GLY A 14 8.23 -0.02 4.50
C GLY A 14 7.14 -1.10 4.64
N LYS A 15 7.19 -1.89 5.72
CA LYS A 15 6.18 -2.94 5.98
C LYS A 15 4.74 -2.45 5.85
N TRP A 16 4.51 -1.17 6.16
CA TRP A 16 3.22 -0.51 6.06
C TRP A 16 3.29 0.70 5.13
N VAL A 17 2.34 0.81 4.21
CA VAL A 17 2.25 1.89 3.22
C VAL A 17 0.93 2.65 3.34
N GLN A 18 0.94 3.94 3.03
CA GLN A 18 -0.26 4.77 3.03
C GLN A 18 -1.19 4.41 1.86
N GLN A 19 -2.48 4.69 2.02
CA GLN A 19 -3.48 4.42 0.96
C GLN A 19 -3.14 5.04 -0.40
N GLU A 20 -2.45 6.19 -0.40
CA GLU A 20 -2.09 6.92 -1.62
C GLU A 20 -1.07 6.17 -2.48
N LEU A 21 -0.34 5.21 -1.89
CA LEU A 21 0.63 4.38 -2.59
C LEU A 21 0.02 3.11 -3.21
N LEU A 22 -1.21 2.74 -2.83
CA LEU A 22 -1.88 1.54 -3.36
C LEU A 22 -1.96 1.54 -4.91
N PRO A 23 -2.32 2.64 -5.59
CA PRO A 23 -2.40 2.64 -7.04
C PRO A 23 -1.03 2.50 -7.70
N SER A 24 0.01 3.07 -7.10
CA SER A 24 1.39 2.99 -7.62
C SER A 24 2.03 1.62 -7.40
N LEU A 25 1.66 0.92 -6.33
CA LEU A 25 2.23 -0.38 -5.99
C LEU A 25 1.50 -1.54 -6.68
N TRP A 26 0.17 -1.51 -6.70
CA TRP A 26 -0.66 -2.64 -7.14
C TRP A 26 -1.74 -2.29 -8.16
N GLY A 27 -1.86 -1.01 -8.58
CA GLY A 27 -2.96 -0.58 -9.44
C GLY A 27 -4.33 -0.57 -8.74
N ILE A 28 -4.37 -0.72 -7.42
CA ILE A 28 -5.60 -0.76 -6.62
C ILE A 28 -5.99 0.67 -6.22
N SER A 29 -7.21 1.09 -6.58
CA SER A 29 -7.72 2.40 -6.15
C SER A 29 -8.02 2.44 -4.65
N THR A 30 -7.97 3.62 -4.04
CA THR A 30 -8.30 3.81 -2.62
C THR A 30 -9.76 3.41 -2.31
N GLU A 31 -10.66 3.57 -3.28
CA GLU A 31 -12.05 3.13 -3.19
C GLU A 31 -12.18 1.61 -3.20
N ALA A 32 -11.43 0.91 -4.06
CA ALA A 32 -11.40 -0.56 -4.09
C ALA A 32 -10.84 -1.11 -2.77
N ALA A 33 -9.74 -0.55 -2.28
CA ALA A 33 -9.19 -0.89 -0.97
C ALA A 33 -10.19 -0.64 0.17
N LYS A 34 -10.96 0.44 0.13
CA LYS A 34 -12.06 0.67 1.08
C LYS A 34 -13.13 -0.43 0.98
N LYS A 35 -13.52 -0.85 -0.22
CA LYS A 35 -14.46 -1.96 -0.41
C LYS A 35 -13.92 -3.26 0.18
N TYR A 36 -12.67 -3.63 -0.07
CA TYR A 36 -12.06 -4.84 0.50
C TYR A 36 -12.03 -4.85 2.03
N ARG A 37 -11.83 -3.68 2.65
CA ARG A 37 -11.92 -3.54 4.10
C ARG A 37 -13.35 -3.72 4.60
N LEU A 38 -14.32 -3.07 3.96
CA LEU A 38 -15.73 -3.11 4.35
C LEU A 38 -16.37 -4.48 4.10
N SER A 39 -15.94 -5.21 3.07
CA SER A 39 -16.40 -6.56 2.76
C SER A 39 -15.75 -7.64 3.61
N GLY A 40 -14.76 -7.30 4.45
CA GLY A 40 -14.03 -8.25 5.27
C GLY A 40 -12.99 -9.09 4.53
N VAL A 41 -12.76 -8.84 3.24
CA VAL A 41 -11.69 -9.50 2.47
C VAL A 41 -10.32 -9.10 3.03
N TRP A 42 -10.15 -7.82 3.38
CA TRP A 42 -8.95 -7.30 4.03
C TRP A 42 -9.19 -7.10 5.53
N LEU A 43 -8.66 -8.03 6.31
CA LEU A 43 -8.73 -8.03 7.78
C LEU A 43 -7.90 -6.90 8.42
N GLU A 44 -8.46 -6.26 9.45
CA GLU A 44 -7.76 -5.30 10.32
C GLU A 44 -6.60 -6.01 11.06
N ASP A 45 -5.51 -5.29 11.34
CA ASP A 45 -4.23 -5.77 11.87
C ASP A 45 -3.45 -6.78 11.01
N LYS A 46 -4.06 -7.33 9.95
CA LYS A 46 -3.37 -8.17 8.96
C LYS A 46 -3.06 -7.43 7.67
N HIS A 47 -4.09 -6.97 6.96
CA HIS A 47 -3.97 -6.32 5.66
C HIS A 47 -3.95 -4.80 5.80
N TRP A 48 -4.65 -4.26 6.80
CA TRP A 48 -4.72 -2.83 7.06
C TRP A 48 -4.79 -2.55 8.56
N LYS A 49 -4.38 -1.34 8.96
CA LYS A 49 -4.62 -0.80 10.30
C LYS A 49 -4.60 0.72 10.27
N LYS A 50 -4.80 1.35 11.42
CA LYS A 50 -4.61 2.78 11.59
C LYS A 50 -3.25 3.08 12.19
N ASP A 51 -2.58 4.11 11.67
CA ASP A 51 -1.36 4.63 12.28
C ASP A 51 -1.69 5.54 13.49
N PRO A 52 -0.70 5.96 14.31
CA PRO A 52 -0.91 6.89 15.42
C PRO A 52 -1.59 8.22 15.03
N ALA A 53 -1.42 8.68 13.79
CA ALA A 53 -2.11 9.83 13.22
C ALA A 53 -3.51 9.51 12.65
N ASN A 54 -4.06 8.33 12.97
CA ASN A 54 -5.40 7.88 12.59
C ASN A 54 -5.61 7.72 11.07
N ARG A 55 -4.54 7.56 10.28
CA ARG A 55 -4.61 7.31 8.83
C ARG A 55 -4.58 5.80 8.57
N VAL A 56 -5.23 5.40 7.49
CA VAL A 56 -5.25 3.99 7.06
C VAL A 56 -3.96 3.65 6.34
N ILE A 57 -3.27 2.64 6.86
CA ILE A 57 -2.06 2.07 6.30
C ILE A 57 -2.27 0.58 6.00
N TYR A 58 -1.54 0.08 5.01
CA TYR A 58 -1.70 -1.26 4.45
C TYR A 58 -0.41 -2.06 4.53
N CYS A 59 -0.50 -3.34 4.86
CA CYS A 59 0.65 -4.23 4.98
C CYS A 59 1.01 -4.77 3.59
N VAL A 60 2.21 -4.43 3.12
CA VAL A 60 2.68 -4.79 1.77
C VAL A 60 2.67 -6.32 1.59
N ALA A 61 3.34 -7.04 2.49
CA ALA A 61 3.44 -8.49 2.41
C ALA A 61 2.08 -9.20 2.47
N ALA A 62 1.12 -8.69 3.25
CA ALA A 62 -0.20 -9.32 3.34
C ALA A 62 -1.02 -9.12 2.05
N ILE A 63 -0.89 -7.96 1.41
CA ILE A 63 -1.54 -7.69 0.12
C ILE A 63 -0.88 -8.49 -0.99
N ASP A 64 0.46 -8.58 -1.02
CA ASP A 64 1.17 -9.41 -2.00
C ASP A 64 0.74 -10.87 -1.92
N ASN A 65 0.76 -11.45 -0.71
CA ASN A 65 0.29 -12.83 -0.52
C ASN A 65 -1.17 -13.03 -0.96
N TRP A 66 -2.03 -12.03 -0.74
CA TRP A 66 -3.43 -12.10 -1.17
C TRP A 66 -3.56 -12.04 -2.70
N LEU A 67 -2.79 -11.18 -3.37
CA LEU A 67 -2.75 -11.10 -4.83
C LEU A 67 -2.18 -12.38 -5.46
N GLU A 68 -1.16 -12.96 -4.86
CA GLU A 68 -0.56 -14.23 -5.31
C GLU A 68 -1.50 -15.43 -5.12
N THR A 69 -2.46 -15.36 -4.19
CA THR A 69 -3.42 -16.47 -3.96
C THR A 69 -4.50 -16.55 -5.04
N ASP A 70 -4.71 -15.50 -5.84
CA ASP A 70 -5.73 -15.46 -6.90
C ASP A 70 -5.17 -15.72 -8.31
N LEU A 71 -3.88 -16.11 -8.43
CA LEU A 71 -3.19 -16.42 -9.69
C LEU A 71 -3.03 -17.93 -9.93
#